data_AF-A0A1I3DBT6-F1
#
_entry.id   AF-A0A1I3DBT6-F1
#
_cell.length_a   1.000
_cell.length_b   1.000
_cell.length_c   1.000
_cell.angle_alpha   90.00
_cell.angle_beta   90.00
_cell.angle_gamma   90.00
#
_symmetry.space_group_name_H-M   'P 1'
#
loop_
_entity.id
_entity.type
_entity.pdbx_description
1 polymer ?
#
loop_
_entity_poly.entity_id
_entity_poly.type
_entity_poly.pdbx_seq_one_letter_code
_entity_poly.pdbx_strand_id
1 'polypeptide(L)'
;MQLRYFHICAFEWLEEHSRWRHLKELGSSNIVRASILMPAFGYMLLLNENIHQYLTIKYDGWLLNYLPNVWRIWFLFYGSFFVATATILYSIYCPPEVKHYANEFEMAETEAKHQINLKQAEVVQHRLKWLWDTMPVWMYAYFDINNVDFKDKVYDRIDPVGYLAQFCLMQWMILDMWHRSLRCFIFVVYAIGLTLIAIPAGFTFLQVTWIPLRHAFS
;
A
#
# COMPACT_ATOMS: atom_id res chain seq x y z
N MET A 1 3.84 32.07 7.32
CA MET A 1 2.57 31.52 6.82
C MET A 1 2.77 30.36 5.85
N GLN A 2 3.71 30.44 4.89
CA GLN A 2 3.96 29.38 3.88
C GLN A 2 4.32 27.97 4.43
N LEU A 3 5.11 27.87 5.51
CA LEU A 3 5.48 26.56 6.08
C LEU A 3 4.29 25.74 6.59
N ARG A 4 3.22 26.37 7.09
CA ARG A 4 2.02 25.64 7.57
C ARG A 4 1.24 24.99 6.42
N TYR A 5 1.16 25.65 5.28
CA TYR A 5 0.48 25.09 4.10
C TYR A 5 1.21 23.86 3.56
N PHE A 6 2.54 23.89 3.55
CA PHE A 6 3.34 22.76 3.08
C PHE A 6 3.12 21.49 3.93
N HIS A 7 3.06 21.62 5.26
CA HIS A 7 2.79 20.50 6.14
C HIS A 7 1.39 19.89 5.94
N ILE A 8 0.38 20.73 5.68
CA ILE A 8 -0.99 20.27 5.43
C ILE A 8 -1.04 19.49 4.11
N CYS A 9 -0.49 20.04 3.03
CA CYS A 9 -0.47 19.37 1.73
C CYS A 9 0.29 18.04 1.76
N ALA A 10 1.44 17.97 2.44
CA ALA A 10 2.20 16.73 2.55
C ALA A 10 1.43 15.66 3.33
N PHE A 11 0.67 16.05 4.34
CA PHE A 11 -0.11 15.13 5.15
C PHE A 11 -1.37 14.63 4.43
N GLU A 12 -2.07 15.51 3.71
CA GLU A 12 -3.19 15.13 2.84
C GLU A 12 -2.74 14.18 1.74
N TRP A 13 -1.60 14.47 1.09
CA TRP A 13 -0.99 13.59 0.10
C TRP A 13 -0.66 12.22 0.69
N LEU A 14 -0.04 12.18 1.88
CA LEU A 14 0.31 10.95 2.57
C LEU A 14 -0.95 10.15 2.95
N GLU A 15 -2.00 10.82 3.40
CA GLU A 15 -3.27 10.20 3.77
C GLU A 15 -3.98 9.58 2.56
N GLU A 16 -3.97 10.27 1.41
CA GLU A 16 -4.54 9.75 0.18
C GLU A 16 -3.78 8.50 -0.31
N HIS A 17 -2.45 8.54 -0.31
CA HIS A 17 -1.62 7.45 -0.83
C HIS A 17 -1.49 6.27 0.15
N SER A 18 -1.74 6.48 1.45
CA SER A 18 -1.70 5.43 2.47
C SER A 18 -3.00 4.65 2.62
N ARG A 19 -4.03 4.92 1.79
CA ARG A 19 -5.28 4.13 1.80
C ARG A 19 -5.00 2.64 1.59
N TRP A 20 -5.78 1.79 2.27
CA TRP A 20 -5.58 0.34 2.20
C TRP A 20 -5.67 -0.17 0.77
N ARG A 21 -6.54 0.43 -0.07
CA ARG A 21 -6.63 0.13 -1.50
C ARG A 21 -5.32 0.34 -2.27
N HIS A 22 -4.59 1.42 -2.02
CA HIS A 22 -3.32 1.70 -2.69
C HIS A 22 -2.19 0.82 -2.12
N LEU A 23 -2.20 0.61 -0.80
CA LEU A 23 -1.30 -0.36 -0.17
C LEU A 23 -1.53 -1.79 -0.70
N LYS A 24 -2.77 -2.15 -1.04
CA LYS A 24 -3.10 -3.42 -1.69
C LYS A 24 -2.48 -3.53 -3.08
N GLU A 25 -2.57 -2.49 -3.90
CA GLU A 25 -1.95 -2.46 -5.23
C GLU A 25 -0.44 -2.70 -5.12
N LEU A 26 0.22 -2.02 -4.17
CA LEU A 26 1.65 -2.22 -3.90
C LEU A 26 1.96 -3.65 -3.42
N GLY A 27 1.25 -4.14 -2.40
CA GLY A 27 1.47 -5.46 -1.79
C GLY A 27 1.08 -6.64 -2.67
N SER A 28 0.17 -6.44 -3.62
CA SER A 28 -0.26 -7.47 -4.57
C SER A 28 0.67 -7.62 -5.77
N SER A 29 1.56 -6.65 -6.01
CA SER A 29 2.51 -6.72 -7.11
C SER A 29 3.45 -7.94 -6.99
N ASN A 30 3.73 -8.58 -8.13
CA ASN A 30 4.60 -9.76 -8.17
C ASN A 30 6.02 -9.45 -7.64
N ILE A 31 6.49 -8.23 -7.84
CA ILE A 31 7.80 -7.76 -7.36
C ILE A 31 7.84 -7.77 -5.83
N VAL A 32 6.81 -7.23 -5.17
CA VAL A 32 6.74 -7.20 -3.71
C VAL A 32 6.58 -8.60 -3.13
N ARG A 33 5.79 -9.47 -3.76
CA ARG A 33 5.68 -10.88 -3.35
C ARG A 33 7.00 -11.65 -3.49
N ALA A 34 7.74 -11.44 -4.59
CA ALA A 34 9.07 -12.01 -4.76
C ALA A 34 10.06 -11.47 -3.71
N SER A 35 9.89 -10.23 -3.28
CA SER A 35 10.72 -9.59 -2.25
C SER A 35 10.61 -10.25 -0.88
N ILE A 36 9.56 -11.05 -0.61
CA ILE A 36 9.44 -11.81 0.64
C ILE A 36 10.53 -12.89 0.75
N LEU A 37 10.99 -13.45 -0.38
CA LEU A 37 12.08 -14.43 -0.40
C LEU A 37 13.47 -13.77 -0.38
N MET A 38 13.54 -12.47 -0.72
CA MET A 38 14.80 -11.76 -0.85
C MET A 38 15.65 -11.72 0.42
N PRO A 39 15.11 -11.58 1.65
CA PRO A 39 15.92 -11.65 2.86
C PRO A 39 16.66 -12.97 3.02
N ALA A 40 16.03 -14.10 2.65
CA ALA A 40 16.69 -15.40 2.68
C ALA A 40 17.83 -15.47 1.65
N PHE A 41 17.58 -14.99 0.42
CA PHE A 41 18.63 -14.89 -0.61
C PHE A 41 19.73 -13.90 -0.24
N GLY A 42 19.38 -12.78 0.38
CA GLY A 42 20.32 -11.77 0.83
C GLY A 42 21.22 -12.29 1.95
N TYR A 43 20.67 -13.09 2.87
CA TYR A 43 21.46 -13.77 3.89
C TYR A 43 22.41 -14.82 3.27
N MET A 44 21.92 -15.61 2.31
CA MET A 44 22.78 -16.56 1.56
C MET A 44 23.88 -15.84 0.78
N LEU A 45 23.55 -14.70 0.15
CA LEU A 45 24.51 -13.87 -0.58
C LEU A 45 25.57 -13.27 0.35
N LEU A 46 25.17 -12.77 1.51
CA LEU A 46 26.08 -12.19 2.48
C LEU A 46 27.03 -13.23 3.09
N LEU A 47 26.58 -14.46 3.29
CA LEU A 47 27.40 -15.54 3.88
C LEU A 47 28.30 -16.28 2.88
N ASN A 48 28.07 -16.14 1.58
CA ASN A 48 28.83 -16.88 0.58
C ASN A 48 30.03 -16.06 0.07
N GLU A 49 31.21 -16.35 0.62
CA GLU A 49 32.49 -15.72 0.23
C GLU A 49 32.79 -15.81 -1.27
N ASN A 50 32.36 -16.88 -1.94
CA ASN A 50 32.56 -17.04 -3.38
C ASN A 50 31.72 -16.04 -4.19
N ILE A 51 30.49 -15.75 -3.75
CA ILE A 51 29.61 -14.80 -4.46
C ILE A 51 30.10 -13.35 -4.28
N HIS A 52 30.76 -13.04 -3.15
CA HIS A 52 31.39 -11.74 -2.97
C HIS A 52 32.41 -11.43 -4.06
N GLN A 53 33.19 -12.41 -4.52
CA GLN A 53 34.15 -12.19 -5.62
C GLN A 53 33.48 -11.85 -6.95
N TYR A 54 32.32 -12.45 -7.23
CA TYR A 54 31.56 -12.16 -8.45
C TYR A 54 30.77 -10.85 -8.39
N LEU A 55 30.26 -10.47 -7.21
CA LEU A 55 29.56 -9.19 -7.03
C LEU A 55 30.50 -8.00 -6.88
N THR A 56 31.75 -8.24 -6.46
CA THR A 56 32.81 -7.22 -6.36
C THR A 56 33.60 -7.04 -7.65
N ILE A 57 33.12 -7.58 -8.79
CA ILE A 57 33.68 -7.25 -10.11
C ILE A 57 33.83 -5.73 -10.18
N LYS A 58 35.09 -5.30 -10.25
CA LYS A 58 35.56 -3.93 -10.04
C LYS A 58 34.89 -2.98 -11.03
N TYR A 59 33.77 -2.41 -10.61
CA TYR A 59 33.23 -1.21 -11.25
C TYR A 59 33.97 -0.01 -10.67
N ASP A 60 35.27 0.05 -10.98
CA ASP A 60 36.17 1.13 -10.57
C ASP A 60 35.81 2.39 -11.37
N GLY A 61 35.45 3.44 -10.65
CA GLY A 61 35.41 4.80 -11.16
C GLY A 61 34.04 5.20 -11.70
N TRP A 62 33.40 6.14 -10.99
CA TRP A 62 33.19 7.49 -11.54
C TRP A 62 32.46 8.42 -10.56
N LEU A 63 31.67 7.90 -9.61
CA LEU A 63 30.84 8.76 -8.73
C LEU A 63 30.86 8.44 -7.22
N LEU A 64 31.20 7.22 -6.81
CA LEU A 64 31.10 6.80 -5.40
C LEU A 64 32.36 6.06 -4.92
N ASN A 65 33.54 6.52 -5.32
CA ASN A 65 34.82 5.92 -4.91
C ASN A 65 35.05 5.95 -3.37
N TYR A 66 34.27 6.75 -2.63
CA TYR A 66 34.35 6.82 -1.17
C TYR A 66 33.47 5.78 -0.45
N LEU A 67 32.45 5.21 -1.11
CA LEU A 67 31.59 4.24 -0.47
C LEU A 67 32.20 2.82 -0.55
N PRO A 68 32.08 2.00 0.51
CA PRO A 68 32.58 0.62 0.48
C PRO A 68 31.88 -0.19 -0.60
N ASN A 69 32.61 -1.02 -1.38
CA ASN A 69 32.03 -1.82 -2.48
C ASN A 69 30.76 -2.61 -2.11
N VAL A 70 30.58 -2.95 -0.83
CA VAL A 70 29.43 -3.71 -0.33
C VAL A 70 28.13 -2.88 -0.20
N TRP A 71 28.18 -1.54 -0.28
CA TRP A 71 27.02 -0.68 0.01
C TRP A 71 25.77 -1.03 -0.79
N ARG A 72 25.91 -1.36 -2.09
CA ARG A 72 24.77 -1.72 -2.96
C ARG A 72 24.01 -2.93 -2.42
N ILE A 73 24.75 -3.94 -1.96
CA ILE A 73 24.19 -5.17 -1.38
C ILE A 73 23.44 -4.85 -0.10
N TRP A 74 23.99 -3.95 0.74
CA TRP A 74 23.33 -3.52 1.98
C TRP A 74 22.01 -2.81 1.68
N PHE A 75 21.98 -1.89 0.72
CA PHE A 75 20.76 -1.19 0.32
C PHE A 75 19.69 -2.15 -0.22
N LEU A 76 20.07 -3.11 -1.07
CA LEU A 76 19.14 -4.14 -1.55
C LEU A 76 18.63 -5.03 -0.42
N PHE A 77 19.51 -5.44 0.50
CA PHE A 77 19.15 -6.27 1.64
C PHE A 77 18.17 -5.55 2.59
N TYR A 78 18.52 -4.36 3.09
CA TYR A 78 17.65 -3.62 4.00
C TYR A 78 16.38 -3.15 3.28
N GLY A 79 16.48 -2.71 2.02
CA GLY A 79 15.32 -2.30 1.23
C GLY A 79 14.30 -3.43 1.08
N SER A 80 14.75 -4.63 0.70
CA SER A 80 13.88 -5.81 0.60
C SER A 80 13.32 -6.24 1.95
N PHE A 81 14.11 -6.16 3.03
CA PHE A 81 13.64 -6.42 4.38
C PHE A 81 12.50 -5.49 4.82
N PHE A 82 12.61 -4.18 4.54
CA PHE A 82 11.54 -3.23 4.84
C PHE A 82 10.29 -3.49 4.00
N VAL A 83 10.43 -3.77 2.69
CA VAL A 83 9.31 -4.13 1.83
C VAL A 83 8.60 -5.40 2.33
N ALA A 84 9.35 -6.43 2.71
CA ALA A 84 8.80 -7.67 3.26
C ALA A 84 8.07 -7.41 4.59
N THR A 85 8.68 -6.63 5.49
CA THR A 85 8.08 -6.26 6.78
C THR A 85 6.78 -5.47 6.58
N ALA A 86 6.78 -4.47 5.69
CA ALA A 86 5.58 -3.71 5.35
C ALA A 86 4.48 -4.60 4.78
N THR A 87 4.83 -5.60 3.96
CA THR A 87 3.88 -6.56 3.39
C THR A 87 3.26 -7.47 4.44
N ILE A 88 4.05 -7.93 5.41
CA ILE A 88 3.55 -8.73 6.54
C ILE A 88 2.61 -7.88 7.39
N LEU A 89 3.02 -6.67 7.75
CA LEU A 89 2.18 -5.74 8.52
C LEU A 89 0.86 -5.44 7.79
N TYR A 90 0.94 -5.09 6.51
CA TYR A 90 -0.24 -4.91 5.67
C TYR A 90 -1.15 -6.15 5.69
N SER A 91 -0.60 -7.35 5.54
CA SER A 91 -1.39 -8.59 5.50
C SER A 91 -2.12 -8.89 6.81
N ILE A 92 -1.54 -8.52 7.96
CA ILE A 92 -2.10 -8.73 9.31
C ILE A 92 -3.18 -7.69 9.63
N TYR A 93 -2.94 -6.42 9.28
CA TYR A 93 -3.78 -5.30 9.72
C TYR A 93 -4.80 -4.82 8.69
N CYS A 94 -4.65 -5.17 7.40
CA CYS A 94 -5.62 -4.83 6.37
C CYS A 94 -6.94 -5.58 6.63
N PRO A 95 -8.09 -4.88 6.69
CA PRO A 95 -9.39 -5.51 6.85
C PRO A 95 -9.64 -6.57 5.77
N PRO A 96 -10.19 -7.74 6.12
CA PRO A 96 -10.38 -8.84 5.18
C PRO A 96 -11.29 -8.45 4.00
N GLU A 97 -12.27 -7.57 4.22
CA GLU A 97 -13.17 -7.06 3.18
C GLU A 97 -12.41 -6.29 2.10
N VAL A 98 -11.50 -5.40 2.48
CA VAL A 98 -10.67 -4.64 1.53
C VAL A 98 -9.66 -5.56 0.84
N LYS A 99 -9.15 -6.56 1.58
CA LYS A 99 -8.20 -7.53 1.05
C LYS A 99 -8.83 -8.46 -0.01
N HIS A 100 -10.06 -8.91 0.20
CA HIS A 100 -10.72 -9.90 -0.66
C HIS A 100 -11.13 -9.33 -2.02
N TYR A 101 -11.77 -8.15 -2.03
CA TYR A 101 -12.39 -7.60 -3.24
C TYR A 101 -11.48 -6.63 -3.99
N ALA A 102 -11.35 -6.75 -5.31
CA ALA A 102 -10.45 -5.90 -6.09
C ALA A 102 -10.95 -4.45 -6.14
N ASN A 103 -12.27 -4.26 -6.23
CA ASN A 103 -12.91 -2.96 -6.35
C ASN A 103 -14.04 -2.79 -5.29
N GLU A 104 -14.29 -1.54 -4.88
CA GLU A 104 -15.37 -1.17 -3.96
C GLU A 104 -16.76 -1.51 -4.56
N PHE A 105 -16.95 -1.27 -5.85
CA PHE A 105 -18.20 -1.57 -6.56
C PHE A 105 -18.46 -3.08 -6.69
N GLU A 106 -17.41 -3.86 -6.97
CA GLU A 106 -17.50 -5.32 -7.08
C GLU A 106 -17.91 -5.93 -5.73
N MET A 107 -17.33 -5.44 -4.63
CA MET A 107 -17.72 -5.83 -3.29
C MET A 107 -19.17 -5.48 -3.02
N ALA A 108 -19.56 -4.22 -3.25
CA ALA A 108 -20.89 -3.74 -2.95
C ALA A 108 -21.96 -4.50 -3.74
N GLU A 109 -21.75 -4.77 -5.03
CA GLU A 109 -22.69 -5.51 -5.85
C GLU A 109 -22.81 -6.98 -5.40
N THR A 110 -21.67 -7.63 -5.15
CA THR A 110 -21.63 -9.06 -4.77
C THR A 110 -22.22 -9.28 -3.39
N GLU A 111 -21.80 -8.47 -2.40
CA GLU A 111 -22.30 -8.55 -1.03
C GLU A 111 -23.77 -8.11 -0.95
N ALA A 112 -24.18 -7.02 -1.60
CA ALA A 112 -25.59 -6.61 -1.54
C ALA A 112 -26.53 -7.69 -2.10
N LYS A 113 -26.19 -8.30 -3.25
CA LYS A 113 -26.96 -9.43 -3.80
C LYS A 113 -26.98 -10.61 -2.84
N HIS A 114 -25.82 -10.96 -2.26
CA HIS A 114 -25.71 -12.07 -1.32
C HIS A 114 -26.56 -11.85 -0.05
N GLN A 115 -26.47 -10.67 0.55
CA GLN A 115 -27.16 -10.31 1.79
C GLN A 115 -28.68 -10.18 1.60
N ILE A 116 -29.14 -9.66 0.46
CA ILE A 116 -30.57 -9.62 0.11
C ILE A 116 -31.14 -11.04 0.01
N ASN A 117 -30.43 -11.95 -0.67
CA ASN A 117 -30.86 -13.35 -0.81
C ASN A 117 -30.95 -14.06 0.54
N LEU A 118 -30.06 -13.73 1.48
CA LEU A 118 -30.07 -14.26 2.84
C LEU A 118 -31.07 -13.58 3.79
N LYS A 119 -31.78 -12.55 3.33
CA LYS A 119 -32.66 -11.71 4.15
C LYS A 119 -31.94 -11.01 5.32
N GLN A 120 -30.67 -10.65 5.13
CA GLN A 120 -29.79 -10.08 6.17
C GLN A 120 -29.50 -8.59 5.98
N ALA A 121 -30.32 -7.86 5.22
CA ALA A 121 -30.11 -6.42 4.98
C ALA A 121 -30.03 -5.59 6.28
N GLU A 122 -30.84 -5.93 7.28
CA GLU A 122 -30.84 -5.25 8.59
C GLU A 122 -29.51 -5.44 9.34
N VAL A 123 -28.83 -6.58 9.15
CA VAL A 123 -27.53 -6.86 9.78
C VAL A 123 -26.46 -5.93 9.20
N VAL A 124 -26.50 -5.71 7.89
CA VAL A 124 -25.58 -4.77 7.20
C VAL A 124 -25.83 -3.34 7.68
N GLN A 125 -27.08 -2.90 7.75
CA GLN A 125 -27.43 -1.57 8.27
C GLN A 125 -26.97 -1.39 9.73
N HIS A 126 -27.21 -2.39 10.58
CA HIS A 126 -26.77 -2.35 11.98
C HIS A 126 -25.24 -2.32 12.10
N ARG A 127 -24.53 -3.12 11.29
CA ARG A 127 -23.07 -3.13 11.25
C ARG A 127 -22.51 -1.78 10.80
N LEU A 128 -23.07 -1.20 9.75
CA LEU A 128 -22.68 0.13 9.28
C LEU A 128 -22.95 1.19 10.33
N LYS A 129 -24.11 1.15 11.00
CA LYS A 129 -24.43 2.06 12.10
C LYS A 129 -23.41 1.95 13.23
N TRP A 130 -23.02 0.74 13.62
CA TRP A 130 -21.98 0.53 14.63
C TRP A 130 -20.62 1.11 14.20
N LEU A 131 -20.22 0.89 12.94
CA LEU A 131 -18.99 1.47 12.38
C LEU A 131 -19.05 3.00 12.36
N TRP A 132 -20.22 3.55 12.04
CA TRP A 132 -20.50 4.98 12.03
C TRP A 132 -20.36 5.58 13.43
N ASP A 133 -21.00 4.97 14.43
CA ASP A 133 -20.96 5.44 15.82
C ASP A 133 -19.54 5.37 16.43
N THR A 134 -18.72 4.42 15.97
CA THR A 134 -17.33 4.24 16.43
C THR A 134 -16.33 5.13 15.66
N MET A 135 -16.78 5.82 14.61
CA MET A 135 -15.93 6.58 13.72
C MET A 135 -15.30 7.80 14.40
N PRO A 136 -13.99 8.07 14.18
CA PRO A 136 -13.36 9.27 14.72
C PRO A 136 -13.86 10.55 14.02
N VAL A 137 -13.93 11.65 14.77
CA VAL A 137 -14.60 12.89 14.33
C VAL A 137 -14.08 13.47 13.01
N TRP A 138 -12.76 13.37 12.76
CA TRP A 138 -12.15 13.91 11.53
C TRP A 138 -12.69 13.26 10.26
N MET A 139 -13.21 12.04 10.37
CA MET A 139 -13.62 11.23 9.23
C MET A 139 -15.00 11.62 8.71
N TYR A 140 -15.85 12.23 9.54
CA TYR A 140 -17.14 12.78 9.14
C TYR A 140 -17.05 13.82 8.02
N ALA A 141 -15.91 14.52 7.88
CA ALA A 141 -15.70 15.50 6.81
C ALA A 141 -15.66 14.86 5.41
N TYR A 142 -15.41 13.56 5.31
CA TYR A 142 -15.31 12.84 4.03
C TYR A 142 -16.64 12.21 3.57
N PHE A 143 -17.64 12.15 4.45
CA PHE A 143 -18.91 11.50 4.16
C PHE A 143 -20.04 12.53 4.16
N ASP A 144 -20.91 12.48 3.14
CA ASP A 144 -22.13 13.29 3.15
C ASP A 144 -23.17 12.64 4.08
N ILE A 145 -23.26 13.19 5.30
CA ILE A 145 -24.05 12.65 6.41
C ILE A 145 -25.55 12.82 6.18
N ASN A 146 -25.96 13.78 5.34
CA ASN A 146 -27.35 14.24 5.33
C ASN A 146 -28.33 13.28 4.65
N ASN A 147 -27.82 12.26 3.96
CA ASN A 147 -28.63 11.43 3.06
C ASN A 147 -28.79 9.96 3.49
N VAL A 148 -28.29 9.59 4.68
CA VAL A 148 -28.29 8.20 5.15
C VAL A 148 -29.34 8.01 6.25
N ASP A 149 -30.49 7.43 5.89
CA ASP A 149 -31.49 7.02 6.87
C ASP A 149 -31.31 5.54 7.24
N PHE A 150 -30.77 5.29 8.43
CA PHE A 150 -30.59 3.94 8.96
C PHE A 150 -31.89 3.27 9.42
N LYS A 151 -33.02 3.99 9.49
CA LYS A 151 -34.33 3.44 9.90
C LYS A 151 -35.16 2.97 8.72
N ASP A 152 -34.75 3.32 7.51
CA ASP A 152 -35.49 2.99 6.31
C ASP A 152 -35.41 1.48 6.01
N LYS A 153 -36.56 0.91 5.63
CA LYS A 153 -36.68 -0.51 5.36
C LYS A 153 -36.21 -0.79 3.93
N VAL A 154 -35.05 -1.45 3.83
CA VAL A 154 -34.42 -1.77 2.54
C VAL A 154 -35.39 -2.47 1.57
N TYR A 155 -36.20 -3.40 2.07
CA TYR A 155 -37.13 -4.19 1.24
C TYR A 155 -38.32 -3.41 0.69
N ASP A 156 -38.63 -2.24 1.24
CA ASP A 156 -39.77 -1.42 0.79
C ASP A 156 -39.39 -0.51 -0.40
N ARG A 157 -38.09 -0.47 -0.78
CA ARG A 157 -37.59 0.30 -1.92
C ARG A 157 -37.78 -0.42 -3.25
N ILE A 158 -37.91 0.36 -4.33
CA ILE A 158 -38.06 -0.14 -5.71
C ILE A 158 -36.85 -0.99 -6.12
N ASP A 159 -35.65 -0.59 -5.71
CA ASP A 159 -34.40 -1.33 -5.92
C ASP A 159 -33.68 -1.58 -4.57
N PRO A 160 -34.02 -2.67 -3.87
CA PRO A 160 -33.44 -2.98 -2.57
C PRO A 160 -31.95 -3.34 -2.67
N VAL A 161 -31.51 -3.90 -3.81
CA VAL A 161 -30.12 -4.30 -4.03
C VAL A 161 -29.25 -3.07 -4.22
N GLY A 162 -29.66 -2.14 -5.10
CA GLY A 162 -28.95 -0.89 -5.30
C GLY A 162 -28.88 -0.04 -4.03
N TYR A 163 -29.97 0.00 -3.25
CA TYR A 163 -29.99 0.69 -1.96
C TYR A 163 -29.05 0.05 -0.94
N LEU A 164 -29.03 -1.29 -0.84
CA LEU A 164 -28.09 -1.99 0.05
C LEU A 164 -26.63 -1.85 -0.38
N ALA A 165 -26.37 -1.82 -1.69
CA ALA A 165 -25.03 -1.63 -2.24
C ALA A 165 -24.43 -0.29 -1.79
N GLN A 166 -25.23 0.78 -1.63
CA GLN A 166 -24.75 2.05 -1.09
C GLN A 166 -24.23 1.91 0.35
N PHE A 167 -24.94 1.16 1.20
CA PHE A 167 -24.48 0.88 2.56
C PHE A 167 -23.19 0.05 2.57
N CYS A 168 -23.07 -0.95 1.68
CA CYS A 168 -21.85 -1.73 1.52
C CYS A 168 -20.67 -0.85 1.06
N LEU A 169 -20.88 0.04 0.08
CA LEU A 169 -19.87 1.01 -0.36
C LEU A 169 -19.39 1.89 0.80
N MET A 170 -20.33 2.45 1.57
CA MET A 170 -19.99 3.26 2.74
C MET A 170 -19.20 2.45 3.76
N GLN A 171 -19.62 1.22 4.08
CA GLN A 171 -18.89 0.34 4.97
C GLN A 171 -17.44 0.13 4.51
N TRP A 172 -17.24 -0.13 3.21
CA TRP A 172 -15.91 -0.32 2.64
C TRP A 172 -15.04 0.92 2.73
N MET A 173 -15.58 2.09 2.38
CA MET A 173 -14.87 3.35 2.50
C MET A 173 -14.43 3.64 3.94
N ILE A 174 -15.28 3.28 4.91
CA ILE A 174 -14.95 3.42 6.33
C ILE A 174 -13.80 2.50 6.71
N LEU A 175 -13.87 1.23 6.30
CA LEU A 175 -12.82 0.25 6.57
C LEU A 175 -11.50 0.60 5.86
N ASP A 176 -11.54 1.13 4.63
CA ASP A 176 -10.37 1.60 3.87
C ASP A 176 -9.64 2.77 4.55
N MET A 177 -10.39 3.58 5.30
CA MET A 177 -9.87 4.71 6.07
C MET A 177 -9.54 4.37 7.54
N TRP A 178 -9.85 3.16 7.98
CA TRP A 178 -9.62 2.72 9.35
C TRP A 178 -8.13 2.61 9.68
N HIS A 179 -7.76 2.85 10.96
CA HIS A 179 -6.37 2.86 11.45
C HIS A 179 -5.39 3.79 10.69
N ARG A 180 -5.74 5.08 10.57
CA ARG A 180 -4.92 6.12 9.90
C ARG A 180 -3.43 6.07 10.23
N SER A 181 -3.06 6.08 11.51
CA SER A 181 -1.64 6.11 11.91
C SER A 181 -0.86 4.88 11.46
N LEU A 182 -1.50 3.71 11.51
CA LEU A 182 -0.89 2.45 11.11
C LEU A 182 -0.72 2.38 9.60
N ARG A 183 -1.72 2.83 8.83
CA ARG A 183 -1.64 2.96 7.38
C ARG A 183 -0.48 3.84 6.94
N CYS A 184 -0.38 5.05 7.49
CA CYS A 184 0.72 5.97 7.22
C CYS A 184 2.08 5.34 7.57
N PHE A 185 2.16 4.66 8.71
CA PHE A 185 3.39 3.95 9.11
C PHE A 185 3.79 2.88 8.09
N ILE A 186 2.86 1.99 7.70
CA ILE A 186 3.12 0.94 6.71
C ILE A 186 3.54 1.54 5.37
N PHE A 187 2.86 2.60 4.91
CA PHE A 187 3.22 3.31 3.69
C PHE A 187 4.63 3.88 3.74
N VAL A 188 5.02 4.53 4.84
CA VAL A 188 6.39 5.07 5.02
C VAL A 188 7.43 3.95 4.99
N VAL A 189 7.15 2.81 5.64
CA VAL A 189 8.05 1.64 5.59
C VAL A 189 8.20 1.11 4.16
N TYR A 190 7.11 1.03 3.39
CA TYR A 190 7.17 0.70 1.96
C TYR A 190 8.01 1.70 1.18
N ALA A 191 7.77 3.00 1.37
CA ALA A 191 8.48 4.06 0.67
C ALA A 191 9.98 4.02 0.96
N ILE A 192 10.39 3.80 2.22
CA ILE A 192 11.80 3.63 2.61
C ILE A 192 12.38 2.39 1.91
N GLY A 193 11.69 1.26 1.98
CA GLY A 193 12.17 0.01 1.39
C GLY A 193 12.35 0.11 -0.13
N LEU A 194 11.36 0.64 -0.84
CA LEU A 194 11.42 0.86 -2.29
C LEU A 194 12.50 1.88 -2.66
N THR A 195 12.66 2.95 -1.89
CA THR A 195 13.72 3.96 -2.11
C THR A 195 15.10 3.33 -1.99
N LEU A 196 15.33 2.51 -0.95
CA LEU A 196 16.60 1.81 -0.74
C LEU A 196 16.92 0.85 -1.88
N ILE A 197 15.93 0.19 -2.47
CA ILE A 197 16.11 -0.67 -3.65
C ILE A 197 16.36 0.17 -4.92
N ALA A 198 15.64 1.27 -5.08
CA ALA A 198 15.69 2.11 -6.28
C ALA A 198 17.04 2.84 -6.44
N ILE A 199 17.68 3.26 -5.34
CA ILE A 199 18.98 3.96 -5.38
C ILE A 199 20.05 3.15 -6.15
N PRO A 200 20.46 1.93 -5.72
CA PRO A 200 21.47 1.17 -6.43
C PRO A 200 21.04 0.77 -7.84
N ALA A 201 19.73 0.54 -8.07
CA ALA A 201 19.19 0.26 -9.40
C ALA A 201 19.37 1.44 -10.36
N GLY A 202 19.02 2.65 -9.92
CA GLY A 202 19.20 3.89 -10.67
C GLY A 202 20.66 4.18 -10.99
N PHE A 203 21.56 3.99 -10.02
CA PHE A 203 23.00 4.10 -10.26
C PHE A 203 23.51 3.10 -11.29
N THR A 204 23.08 1.84 -11.21
CA THR A 204 23.48 0.79 -12.15
C THR A 204 22.95 1.12 -13.55
N PHE A 205 21.71 1.58 -13.68
CA PHE A 205 21.12 2.00 -14.94
C PHE A 205 21.91 3.16 -15.56
N LEU A 206 22.15 4.25 -14.82
CA LEU A 206 22.94 5.39 -15.29
C LEU A 206 24.34 4.96 -15.75
N GLN A 207 24.98 4.07 -14.99
CA GLN A 207 26.31 3.56 -15.32
C GLN A 207 26.31 2.78 -16.64
N VAL A 208 25.35 1.88 -16.85
CA VAL A 208 25.22 1.08 -18.08
C VAL A 208 24.88 1.97 -19.28
N THR A 209 24.05 2.99 -19.11
CA THR A 209 23.69 3.92 -20.20
C THR A 209 24.84 4.87 -20.55
N TRP A 210 25.65 5.29 -19.57
CA TRP A 210 26.70 6.28 -19.78
C TRP A 210 27.92 5.73 -20.52
N ILE A 211 28.30 4.47 -20.28
CA ILE A 211 29.51 3.86 -20.89
C ILE A 211 29.42 3.84 -22.44
N PRO A 212 28.35 3.32 -23.07
CA PRO A 212 28.21 3.34 -24.52
C PRO A 212 28.15 4.76 -25.09
N LEU A 213 27.47 5.67 -24.39
CA LEU A 213 27.35 7.06 -24.81
C LEU A 213 28.73 7.71 -24.93
N ARG A 214 29.60 7.48 -23.94
CA ARG A 214 30.98 8.00 -23.97
C ARG A 214 31.77 7.47 -25.17
N HIS A 215 31.60 6.19 -25.53
CA HIS A 215 32.27 5.59 -26.68
C HIS A 215 31.72 6.08 -28.03
N ALA A 216 30.44 6.47 -28.09
CA ALA A 216 29.85 7.00 -29.32
C ALA A 216 30.33 8.43 -29.67
N PHE A 217 30.80 9.18 -28.67
CA PHE A 217 31.26 10.57 -28.81
C PHE A 217 32.80 10.72 -28.79
N SER A 218 33.55 9.62 -28.69
CA SER A 218 35.02 9.59 -28.78
C SER A 218 35.47 9.14 -30.16
#